data_AF-A0A6J7V790-F1
#
_entry.id   AF-A0A6J7V790-F1
#
_cell.length_a   1.000
_cell.length_b   1.000
_cell.length_c   1.000
_cell.angle_alpha   90.00
_cell.angle_beta   90.00
_cell.angle_gamma   90.00
#
_symmetry.space_group_name_H-M   'P 1'
#
loop_
_entity.id
_entity.type
_entity.pdbx_description
1 polymer ?
#
loop_
_entity_poly.entity_id
_entity_poly.type
_entity_poly.pdbx_seq_one_letter_code
_entity_poly.pdbx_strand_id
1 'polypeptide(L)'
;MRDRIDVCQVRTPADFERENRAPGGGIYGKAGNSRTAALSRTKNSTHIKGLYSVGGSVHPGGGLPMVGIGAEIVCKAIGPAS
;
A
#
# COMPACT_ATOMS: atom_id res chain seq x y z
N MET A 1 -8.08 33.74 6.22
CA MET A 1 -7.09 32.69 5.85
C MET A 1 -6.73 32.71 4.37
N ARG A 2 -7.61 33.13 3.46
CA ARG A 2 -7.31 33.18 2.02
C ARG A 2 -6.27 34.25 1.63
N ASP A 3 -6.19 35.34 2.38
CA ASP A 3 -5.33 36.50 2.07
C ASP A 3 -3.83 36.28 2.37
N ARG A 4 -3.43 35.04 2.73
CA ARG A 4 -2.05 34.67 3.09
C ARG A 4 -1.56 33.37 2.45
N ILE A 5 -2.20 32.93 1.36
CA ILE A 5 -1.82 31.69 0.67
C ILE A 5 -1.03 32.07 -0.59
N ASP A 6 0.27 31.79 -0.62
CA ASP A 6 1.11 32.01 -1.80
C ASP A 6 0.94 30.92 -2.87
N VAL A 7 0.72 29.68 -2.44
CA VAL A 7 0.49 28.52 -3.32
C VAL A 7 -0.57 27.59 -2.73
N CYS A 8 -1.48 27.12 -3.57
CA CYS A 8 -2.46 26.10 -3.22
C CYS A 8 -2.53 25.07 -4.35
N GLN A 9 -2.36 23.79 -4.03
CA GLN A 9 -2.59 22.68 -4.96
C GLN A 9 -3.66 21.77 -4.37
N VAL A 10 -4.72 21.53 -5.15
CA VAL A 10 -5.76 20.56 -4.81
C VAL A 10 -5.40 19.24 -5.47
N ARG A 11 -5.44 18.15 -4.70
CA ARG A 11 -5.36 16.78 -5.20
C ARG A 11 -6.59 16.01 -4.79
N THR A 12 -7.20 15.33 -5.75
CA THR A 12 -8.42 14.52 -5.55
C THR A 12 -8.07 13.03 -5.43
N PRO A 13 -8.99 12.18 -4.95
CA PRO A 13 -8.81 10.73 -5.00
C PRO A 13 -8.52 10.19 -6.41
N ALA A 14 -9.11 10.79 -7.45
CA ALA A 14 -8.85 10.42 -8.85
C ALA A 14 -7.41 10.76 -9.29
N ASP A 15 -6.84 11.86 -8.77
CA ASP A 15 -5.43 12.18 -8.99
C ASP A 15 -4.53 11.16 -8.32
N PHE A 16 -4.84 10.80 -7.07
CA PHE A 16 -4.08 9.79 -6.33
C PHE A 16 -4.12 8.43 -7.03
N GLU A 17 -5.30 8.01 -7.49
CA GLU A 17 -5.49 6.77 -8.25
C GLU A 17 -4.63 6.74 -9.51
N ARG A 18 -4.65 7.81 -10.29
CA ARG A 18 -3.90 7.94 -11.54
C ARG A 18 -2.38 7.95 -11.30
N GLU A 19 -1.93 8.70 -10.29
CA GLU A 19 -0.51 8.87 -9.98
C GLU A 19 0.11 7.62 -9.35
N ASN A 20 -0.63 6.93 -8.48
CA ASN A 20 -0.09 5.84 -7.64
C ASN A 20 -0.63 4.46 -8.03
N ARG A 21 -1.43 4.36 -9.10
CA ARG A 21 -2.13 3.13 -9.52
C ARG A 21 -2.89 2.50 -8.34
N ALA A 22 -3.61 3.34 -7.61
CA ALA A 22 -4.35 2.97 -6.41
C ALA A 22 -5.86 3.03 -6.67
N PRO A 23 -6.50 1.91 -7.08
CA PRO A 23 -7.91 1.91 -7.47
C PRO A 23 -8.82 2.50 -6.39
N GLY A 24 -9.72 3.40 -6.79
CA GLY A 24 -10.61 4.13 -5.89
C GLY A 24 -9.94 5.23 -5.07
N GLY A 25 -8.68 5.59 -5.36
CA GLY A 25 -7.94 6.65 -4.67
C GLY A 25 -7.58 6.32 -3.22
N GLY A 26 -7.58 5.04 -2.84
CA GLY A 26 -7.35 4.62 -1.46
C GLY A 26 -5.87 4.65 -1.05
N ILE A 27 -5.54 5.41 -0.01
CA ILE A 27 -4.16 5.52 0.51
C ILE A 27 -3.70 4.30 1.33
N TYR A 28 -4.63 3.43 1.74
CA TYR A 28 -4.36 2.23 2.55
C TYR A 28 -4.88 0.93 1.90
N GLY A 29 -5.05 0.95 0.57
CA GLY A 29 -5.71 -0.14 -0.15
C GLY A 29 -7.20 -0.22 0.16
N LYS A 30 -7.79 -1.42 0.05
CA LYS A 30 -9.21 -1.64 0.35
C LYS A 30 -9.55 -1.22 1.79
N ALA A 31 -10.69 -0.57 1.97
CA ALA A 31 -11.16 -0.08 3.25
C ALA A 31 -11.18 -1.20 4.32
N GLY A 32 -10.60 -0.89 5.49
CA GLY A 32 -10.47 -1.79 6.63
C GLY A 32 -11.73 -1.94 7.48
N ASN A 33 -12.90 -1.54 6.97
CA ASN A 33 -14.09 -1.27 7.79
C ASN A 33 -14.77 -2.54 8.32
N SER A 34 -14.22 -3.72 8.05
CA SER A 34 -14.65 -4.99 8.62
C SER A 34 -13.51 -5.64 9.40
N ARG A 35 -13.87 -6.40 10.45
CA ARG A 35 -12.90 -7.17 11.27
C ARG A 35 -12.05 -8.13 10.44
N THR A 36 -12.56 -8.55 9.29
CA THR A 36 -11.90 -9.49 8.36
C THR A 36 -11.22 -8.80 7.18
N ALA A 37 -11.27 -7.48 7.06
CA ALA A 37 -10.66 -6.76 5.93
C ALA A 37 -9.15 -7.03 5.81
N ALA A 38 -8.47 -7.23 6.94
CA ALA A 38 -7.07 -7.62 6.96
C ALA A 38 -6.79 -8.99 6.31
N LEU A 39 -7.75 -9.91 6.36
CA LEU A 39 -7.65 -11.26 5.77
C LEU A 39 -7.90 -11.25 4.26
N SER A 40 -8.56 -10.21 3.73
CA SER A 40 -8.77 -10.03 2.29
C SER A 40 -7.54 -9.47 1.57
N ARG A 41 -6.46 -9.14 2.29
CA ARG A 41 -5.23 -8.60 1.69
C ARG A 41 -4.48 -9.71 0.96
N THR A 42 -3.88 -9.36 -0.18
CA THR A 42 -3.01 -10.27 -0.92
C THR A 42 -1.87 -10.75 -0.01
N LYS A 43 -1.51 -12.03 -0.10
CA LYS A 43 -0.37 -12.59 0.64
C LYS A 43 0.96 -12.07 0.07
N ASN A 44 2.02 -12.07 0.89
CA ASN A 44 3.35 -11.66 0.42
C ASN A 44 3.97 -12.67 -0.56
N SER A 45 3.61 -13.95 -0.47
CA SER A 45 3.96 -14.98 -1.44
C SER A 45 2.82 -15.20 -2.44
N THR A 46 3.20 -15.46 -3.69
CA THR A 46 2.25 -15.82 -4.76
C THR A 46 2.37 -17.31 -5.10
N HIS A 47 1.48 -17.81 -5.95
CA HIS A 47 1.59 -19.17 -6.48
C HIS A 47 2.74 -19.31 -7.51
N ILE A 48 3.32 -18.20 -7.98
CA ILE A 48 4.44 -18.20 -8.91
C ILE A 48 5.73 -18.18 -8.09
N LYS A 49 6.57 -19.20 -8.27
CA LYS A 49 7.87 -19.29 -7.58
C LYS A 49 8.73 -18.08 -7.94
N GLY A 50 9.28 -17.42 -6.92
CA GLY A 50 10.13 -16.23 -7.08
C GLY A 50 9.36 -14.92 -7.26
N LEU A 51 8.03 -14.94 -7.31
CA LEU A 51 7.21 -13.73 -7.36
C LEU A 51 6.59 -13.45 -5.99
N TYR A 52 6.85 -12.25 -5.50
CA TYR A 52 6.40 -11.76 -4.19
C TYR A 52 5.62 -10.47 -4.34
N SER A 53 4.76 -10.18 -3.37
CA SER A 53 3.98 -8.94 -3.27
C SER A 53 4.33 -8.18 -2.00
N VAL A 54 4.49 -6.86 -2.12
CA VAL A 54 4.77 -5.94 -1.00
C VAL A 54 4.08 -4.60 -1.27
N GLY A 55 3.70 -3.89 -0.22
CA GLY A 55 3.08 -2.56 -0.30
C GLY A 55 1.81 -2.44 0.54
N GLY A 56 1.20 -1.26 0.55
CA GLY A 56 0.09 -0.94 1.48
C GLY A 56 -1.22 -1.70 1.24
N SER A 57 -1.37 -2.32 0.06
CA SER A 57 -2.53 -3.16 -0.28
C SER A 57 -2.31 -4.65 -0.01
N VAL A 58 -1.11 -5.02 0.43
CA VAL A 58 -0.68 -6.40 0.70
C VAL A 58 -0.68 -6.63 2.21
N HIS A 59 -0.70 -7.89 2.65
CA HIS A 59 -0.39 -8.24 4.02
C HIS A 59 0.96 -7.60 4.44
N PRO A 60 1.07 -7.03 5.65
CA PRO A 60 0.06 -6.97 6.72
C PRO A 60 -0.92 -5.80 6.61
N GLY A 61 -0.65 -4.76 5.80
CA GLY A 61 -1.61 -3.69 5.51
C GLY A 61 -0.97 -2.36 5.10
N GLY A 62 -1.80 -1.32 5.06
CA GLY A 62 -1.41 0.04 4.72
C GLY A 62 -0.72 0.79 5.84
N GLY A 63 0.02 1.85 5.48
CA GLY A 63 0.77 2.71 6.40
C GLY A 63 2.26 2.38 6.41
N LEU A 64 3.10 3.40 6.62
CA LEU A 64 4.56 3.29 6.57
C LEU A 64 5.10 2.13 7.43
N PRO A 65 4.65 1.92 8.69
CA PRO A 65 5.14 0.80 9.50
C PRO A 65 4.79 -0.56 8.89
N MET A 66 3.55 -0.71 8.41
CA MET A 66 3.05 -1.98 7.89
C MET A 66 3.69 -2.36 6.55
N VAL A 67 3.98 -1.36 5.71
CA VAL A 67 4.76 -1.55 4.48
C VAL A 67 6.17 -2.03 4.81
N GLY A 68 6.82 -1.46 5.83
CA GLY A 68 8.13 -1.90 6.30
C GLY A 68 8.15 -3.36 6.77
N ILE A 69 7.16 -3.76 7.58
CA ILE A 69 7.01 -5.16 8.02
C ILE A 69 6.78 -6.09 6.82
N GLY A 70 5.92 -5.70 5.87
CA GLY A 70 5.70 -6.48 4.66
C GLY A 70 6.97 -6.67 3.82
N ALA A 71 7.80 -5.64 3.73
CA ALA A 71 9.10 -5.72 3.06
C ALA A 71 10.03 -6.69 3.78
N GLU A 72 10.11 -6.64 5.11
CA GLU A 72 10.92 -7.56 5.91
C GLU A 72 10.49 -9.03 5.69
N ILE A 73 9.19 -9.32 5.65
CA ILE A 73 8.66 -10.66 5.37
C ILE A 73 9.13 -11.14 3.99
N VAL A 74 9.02 -10.30 2.95
CA VAL A 74 9.45 -10.65 1.60
C VAL A 74 10.96 -10.84 1.53
N CYS A 75 11.76 -9.97 2.13
CA CYS A 75 13.22 -10.10 2.17
C CYS A 75 13.64 -11.43 2.82
N LYS A 76 13.02 -11.81 3.95
CA LYS A 76 13.27 -13.11 4.60
C LYS A 76 12.90 -14.29 3.70
N ALA A 77 11.84 -14.15 2.90
CA ALA A 77 11.40 -15.21 1.98
C ALA A 77 12.28 -15.32 0.72
N ILE A 78 12.95 -14.24 0.30
CA ILE A 78 13.92 -14.24 -0.80
C ILE A 78 15.27 -14.81 -0.33
N GLY A 79 15.69 -14.47 0.89
CA GLY A 79 16.99 -14.85 1.43
C GLY A 79 18.11 -13.88 1.05
N PRO A 80 19.36 -14.14 1.48
CA PRO A 80 20.49 -13.28 1.20
C PRO A 80 20.82 -13.22 -0.30
N ALA A 81 21.37 -12.10 -0.74
CA ALA A 81 21.94 -12.00 -2.08
C ALA A 81 23.18 -12.90 -2.17
N SER A 82 23.22 -13.76 -3.19
CA SER A 82 24.35 -14.61 -3.54
C SER A 82 25.40 -13.87 -4.35
#